data_AF-V9L232-F1
#
_entry.id   AF-V9L232-F1
#
_cell.length_a   1.000
_cell.length_b   1.000
_cell.length_c   1.000
_cell.angle_alpha   90.00
_cell.angle_beta   90.00
_cell.angle_gamma   90.00
#
_symmetry.space_group_name_H-M   'P 1'
#
loop_
_entity.id
_entity.type
_entity.pdbx_description
1 polymer ?
#
loop_
_entity_poly.entity_id
_entity_poly.type
_entity_poly.pdbx_seq_one_letter_code
_entity_poly.pdbx_strand_id
1 'polypeptide(L)'
;DCRDLLVRLLERDPEQRITFEEFFTHPFVDLDHMPTAESLEQATLLVVEAVKKDQLKDHASALSHYCKSLEYFIPALHYETDARRKEAIRSKVNQYISRAEELKVLVALSNEASLAQAKSARDCLKEMSKDKPRLFVALEMASAAVEQEEKGGDSGDTLELYQQSLGELLLVLAAEPQGKRRELLHAEIKSIMKRAEGMKEQLKIRESLNEVVSVEGDALSESVRSTCSLQ
;
A
#
# COMPACT_ATOMS: atom_id res chain seq x y z
N ASP A 1 -18.52 3.82 -0.26
CA ASP A 1 -18.81 2.46 -0.77
C ASP A 1 -20.25 2.33 -1.27
N CYS A 2 -21.28 1.98 -0.48
CA CYS A 2 -22.65 1.88 -1.02
C CYS A 2 -23.25 3.24 -1.42
N ARG A 3 -23.15 4.23 -0.51
CA ARG A 3 -23.68 5.58 -0.74
C ARG A 3 -23.06 6.24 -1.97
N ASP A 4 -21.78 6.02 -2.21
CA ASP A 4 -21.08 6.57 -3.38
C ASP A 4 -21.68 6.02 -4.66
N LEU A 5 -21.75 4.69 -4.78
CA LEU A 5 -22.38 4.02 -5.91
C LEU A 5 -23.82 4.50 -6.14
N LEU A 6 -24.63 4.60 -5.07
CA LEU A 6 -26.02 5.05 -5.17
C LEU A 6 -26.13 6.50 -5.67
N VAL A 7 -25.25 7.39 -5.21
CA VAL A 7 -25.24 8.78 -5.69
C VAL A 7 -24.92 8.82 -7.18
N ARG A 8 -23.91 8.08 -7.64
CA ARG A 8 -23.54 8.06 -9.06
C ARG A 8 -24.58 7.35 -9.95
N LEU A 9 -25.27 6.34 -9.44
CA LEU A 9 -26.37 5.66 -10.15
C LEU A 9 -27.63 6.52 -10.28
N LEU A 10 -27.93 7.31 -9.25
CA LEU A 10 -29.14 8.15 -9.17
C LEU A 10 -28.92 9.57 -9.71
N GLU A 11 -27.76 9.85 -10.31
CA GLU A 11 -27.47 11.13 -10.96
C GLU A 11 -28.51 11.42 -12.04
N ARG A 12 -29.07 12.63 -12.03
CA ARG A 12 -30.19 12.99 -12.91
C ARG A 12 -29.72 13.24 -14.33
N ASP A 13 -28.55 13.85 -14.46
CA ASP A 13 -27.91 14.10 -15.75
C ASP A 13 -27.32 12.78 -16.29
N PRO A 14 -27.78 12.28 -17.46
CA PRO A 14 -27.24 11.06 -18.05
C PRO A 14 -25.75 11.13 -18.37
N GLU A 15 -25.22 12.31 -18.70
CA GLU A 15 -23.82 12.50 -19.08
C GLU A 15 -22.87 12.46 -17.86
N GLN A 16 -23.39 12.69 -16.66
CA GLN A 16 -22.65 12.65 -15.39
C GLN A 16 -22.93 11.38 -14.59
N ARG A 17 -23.85 10.53 -15.07
CA ARG A 17 -24.22 9.27 -14.41
C ARG A 17 -23.11 8.25 -14.63
N ILE A 18 -22.88 7.41 -13.62
CA ILE A 18 -21.90 6.31 -13.70
C ILE A 18 -22.08 5.49 -14.99
N THR A 19 -20.98 5.25 -15.68
CA THR A 19 -21.00 4.44 -16.88
C THR A 19 -21.13 2.95 -16.54
N PHE A 20 -21.45 2.15 -17.56
CA PHE A 20 -21.51 0.69 -17.41
C PHE A 20 -20.18 0.12 -16.90
N GLU A 21 -19.04 0.58 -17.44
CA GLU A 21 -17.72 0.09 -17.07
C GLU A 21 -17.38 0.46 -15.62
N GLU A 22 -17.58 1.72 -15.24
CA GLU A 22 -17.33 2.21 -13.88
C GLU A 22 -18.21 1.53 -12.84
N PHE A 23 -19.43 1.14 -13.19
CA PHE A 23 -20.31 0.41 -12.28
C PHE A 23 -19.69 -0.94 -11.87
N PHE A 24 -19.13 -1.68 -12.82
CA PHE A 24 -18.55 -3.01 -12.55
C PHE A 24 -17.15 -2.95 -11.95
N THR A 25 -16.43 -1.84 -12.07
CA THR A 25 -15.15 -1.63 -11.38
C THR A 25 -15.33 -0.98 -10.01
N HIS A 26 -16.54 -0.51 -9.68
CA HIS A 26 -16.80 0.17 -8.42
C HIS A 26 -16.56 -0.79 -7.23
N PRO A 27 -15.76 -0.42 -6.20
CA PRO A 27 -15.38 -1.31 -5.09
C PRO A 27 -16.54 -1.95 -4.31
N PHE A 28 -17.71 -1.33 -4.35
CA PHE A 28 -18.94 -1.88 -3.75
C PHE A 28 -19.54 -3.06 -4.54
N VAL A 29 -19.33 -3.09 -5.86
CA VAL A 29 -19.77 -4.17 -6.75
C VAL A 29 -18.65 -5.20 -6.83
N ASP A 30 -18.47 -5.95 -5.75
CA ASP A 30 -17.46 -7.00 -5.67
C ASP A 30 -17.90 -8.25 -6.45
N LEU A 31 -17.57 -8.26 -7.75
CA LEU A 31 -17.81 -9.41 -8.62
C LEU A 31 -16.81 -10.54 -8.40
N ASP A 32 -15.58 -10.21 -7.99
CA ASP A 32 -14.49 -11.17 -7.85
C ASP A 32 -14.80 -12.18 -6.75
N HIS A 33 -15.43 -11.73 -5.66
CA HIS A 33 -15.82 -12.59 -4.53
C HIS A 33 -17.29 -13.00 -4.54
N MET A 34 -17.98 -12.81 -5.67
CA MET A 34 -19.37 -13.23 -5.79
C MET A 34 -19.49 -14.74 -5.51
N PRO A 35 -20.48 -15.17 -4.69
CA PRO A 35 -20.59 -16.57 -4.31
C PRO A 35 -20.99 -17.45 -5.50
N THR A 36 -20.02 -18.19 -6.00
CA THR A 36 -20.18 -19.23 -7.03
C THR A 36 -19.91 -20.62 -6.45
N ALA A 37 -20.16 -21.68 -7.22
CA ALA A 37 -19.81 -23.05 -6.80
C ALA A 37 -18.31 -23.22 -6.51
N GLU A 38 -17.46 -22.44 -7.20
CA GLU A 38 -16.00 -22.47 -7.09
C GLU A 38 -15.45 -21.60 -5.95
N SER A 39 -16.24 -20.66 -5.42
CA SER A 39 -15.81 -19.72 -4.38
C SER A 39 -15.20 -20.41 -3.15
N LEU A 40 -15.82 -21.50 -2.68
CA LEU A 40 -15.32 -22.27 -1.54
C LEU A 40 -14.03 -23.04 -1.87
N GLU A 41 -13.86 -23.48 -3.12
CA GLU A 41 -12.64 -24.14 -3.56
C GLU A 41 -11.49 -23.14 -3.61
N GLN A 42 -11.70 -21.96 -4.20
CA GLN A 42 -10.72 -20.87 -4.21
C GLN A 42 -10.33 -20.43 -2.79
N ALA A 43 -11.31 -20.24 -1.91
CA ALA A 43 -11.06 -19.90 -0.51
C ALA A 43 -10.22 -20.97 0.20
N THR A 44 -10.48 -22.25 -0.09
CA THR A 44 -9.72 -23.38 0.48
C THR A 44 -8.28 -23.42 -0.02
N LEU A 45 -8.04 -23.18 -1.32
CA LEU A 45 -6.69 -23.10 -1.89
C LEU A 45 -5.87 -22.00 -1.20
N LEU A 46 -6.46 -20.82 -1.04
CA LEU A 46 -5.81 -19.68 -0.36
C LEU A 46 -5.47 -20.00 1.11
N VAL A 47 -6.37 -20.68 1.84
CA VAL A 47 -6.08 -21.10 3.23
C VAL A 47 -4.95 -22.13 3.29
N VAL A 48 -4.92 -23.10 2.37
CA VAL A 48 -3.84 -24.10 2.34
C VAL A 48 -2.48 -23.41 2.16
N GLU A 49 -2.41 -22.41 1.28
CA GLU A 49 -1.22 -21.58 1.12
C GLU A 49 -0.92 -20.74 2.36
N ALA A 50 -1.93 -20.12 2.97
CA ALA A 50 -1.79 -19.34 4.19
C ALA A 50 -1.20 -20.18 5.33
N VAL A 51 -1.71 -21.39 5.56
CA VAL A 51 -1.21 -22.33 6.57
C VAL A 51 0.24 -22.73 6.29
N LYS A 52 0.57 -23.02 5.03
CA LYS A 52 1.95 -23.34 4.64
C LYS A 52 2.90 -22.18 4.95
N LYS A 53 2.50 -20.95 4.61
CA LYS A 53 3.29 -19.73 4.89
C LYS A 53 3.42 -19.47 6.39
N ASP A 54 2.36 -19.70 7.15
CA ASP A 54 2.34 -19.56 8.60
C ASP A 54 3.31 -20.53 9.28
N GLN A 55 3.32 -21.80 8.83
CA GLN A 55 4.28 -22.82 9.30
C GLN A 55 5.74 -22.44 8.97
N LEU A 56 5.96 -21.76 7.84
CA LEU A 56 7.26 -21.22 7.45
C LEU A 56 7.63 -19.93 8.19
N LYS A 57 6.80 -19.44 9.12
CA LYS A 57 6.95 -18.15 9.83
C LYS A 57 6.99 -16.93 8.92
N ASP A 58 6.48 -17.06 7.70
CA ASP A 58 6.26 -15.95 6.77
C ASP A 58 4.92 -15.29 7.14
N HIS A 59 4.90 -14.61 8.29
CA HIS A 59 3.69 -14.08 8.91
C HIS A 59 2.98 -13.03 8.04
N ALA A 60 3.74 -12.20 7.32
CA ALA A 60 3.19 -11.17 6.45
C ALA A 60 2.46 -11.78 5.25
N SER A 61 3.07 -12.77 4.58
CA SER A 61 2.41 -13.46 3.47
C SER A 61 1.23 -14.29 3.96
N ALA A 62 1.38 -15.00 5.09
CA ALA A 62 0.30 -15.79 5.69
C ALA A 62 -0.93 -14.93 6.01
N LEU A 63 -0.72 -13.77 6.64
CA LEU A 63 -1.78 -12.80 6.92
C LEU A 63 -2.52 -12.38 5.64
N SER A 64 -1.77 -12.04 4.58
CA SER A 64 -2.37 -11.65 3.30
C SER A 64 -3.24 -12.76 2.70
N HIS A 65 -2.78 -14.01 2.71
CA HIS A 65 -3.53 -15.13 2.15
C HIS A 65 -4.76 -15.48 3.02
N TYR A 66 -4.66 -15.38 4.35
CA TYR A 66 -5.83 -15.52 5.23
C TYR A 66 -6.88 -14.44 4.93
N CYS A 67 -6.49 -13.17 4.84
CA CYS A 67 -7.41 -12.08 4.47
C CYS A 67 -8.09 -12.33 3.12
N LYS A 68 -7.32 -12.65 2.08
CA LYS A 68 -7.87 -12.97 0.75
C LYS A 68 -8.82 -14.16 0.79
N SER A 69 -8.50 -15.21 1.55
CA SER A 69 -9.40 -16.38 1.66
C SER A 69 -10.75 -16.01 2.28
N LEU A 70 -10.75 -15.07 3.23
CA LEU A 70 -11.96 -14.63 3.93
C LEU A 70 -12.87 -13.80 3.01
N GLU A 71 -12.29 -13.07 2.06
CA GLU A 71 -13.04 -12.34 1.02
C GLU A 71 -13.94 -13.31 0.22
N TYR A 72 -13.48 -14.53 -0.07
CA TYR A 72 -14.33 -15.57 -0.70
C TYR A 72 -15.25 -16.32 0.27
N PHE A 73 -14.77 -16.64 1.48
CA PHE A 73 -15.56 -17.43 2.44
C PHE A 73 -16.81 -16.69 2.95
N ILE A 74 -16.72 -15.38 3.19
CA ILE A 74 -17.81 -14.62 3.81
C ILE A 74 -19.05 -14.54 2.90
N PRO A 75 -18.93 -14.16 1.61
CA PRO A 75 -20.06 -14.20 0.68
C PRO A 75 -20.59 -15.63 0.51
N ALA A 76 -19.72 -16.63 0.33
CA ALA A 76 -20.13 -18.02 0.20
C ALA A 76 -20.95 -18.51 1.41
N LEU A 77 -20.56 -18.12 2.63
CA LEU A 77 -21.28 -18.45 3.85
C LEU A 77 -22.68 -17.81 3.90
N HIS A 78 -22.85 -16.60 3.37
CA HIS A 78 -24.16 -15.93 3.35
C HIS A 78 -25.17 -16.74 2.52
N TYR A 79 -24.76 -17.21 1.36
CA TYR A 79 -25.59 -17.94 0.39
C TYR A 79 -25.69 -19.46 0.64
N GLU A 80 -24.88 -20.02 1.55
CA GLU A 80 -24.98 -21.43 1.93
C GLU A 80 -26.34 -21.73 2.59
N THR A 81 -27.04 -22.72 2.04
CA THR A 81 -28.41 -23.10 2.45
C THR A 81 -28.42 -24.24 3.45
N ASP A 82 -27.46 -25.16 3.40
CA ASP A 82 -27.39 -26.28 4.33
C ASP A 82 -26.91 -25.80 5.70
N ALA A 83 -27.76 -25.91 6.73
CA ALA A 83 -27.47 -25.41 8.07
C ALA A 83 -26.24 -26.08 8.72
N ARG A 84 -26.01 -27.38 8.50
CA ARG A 84 -24.87 -28.10 9.07
C ARG A 84 -23.58 -27.67 8.39
N ARG A 85 -23.60 -27.58 7.06
CA ARG A 85 -22.45 -27.13 6.27
C ARG A 85 -22.13 -25.66 6.57
N LYS A 86 -23.15 -24.81 6.67
CA LYS A 86 -23.03 -23.39 7.06
C LYS A 86 -22.34 -23.24 8.42
N GLU A 87 -22.73 -24.05 9.41
CA GLU A 87 -22.10 -24.00 10.73
C GLU A 87 -20.64 -24.49 10.70
N ALA A 88 -20.35 -25.56 9.94
CA ALA A 88 -18.98 -26.03 9.77
C ALA A 88 -18.06 -24.98 9.12
N ILE A 89 -18.54 -24.32 8.05
CA ILE A 89 -17.82 -23.24 7.38
C ILE A 89 -17.65 -22.05 8.34
N ARG A 90 -18.70 -21.62 9.04
CA ARG A 90 -18.66 -20.53 10.02
C ARG A 90 -17.62 -20.77 11.10
N SER A 91 -17.58 -21.98 11.67
CA SER A 91 -16.59 -22.37 12.67
C SER A 91 -15.16 -22.23 12.15
N LYS A 92 -14.91 -22.59 10.88
CA LYS A 92 -13.59 -22.45 10.25
C LYS A 92 -13.24 -21.01 9.93
N VAL A 93 -14.18 -20.24 9.39
CA VAL A 93 -14.01 -18.79 9.15
C VAL A 93 -13.60 -18.07 10.43
N ASN A 94 -14.25 -18.37 11.56
CA ASN A 94 -13.88 -17.77 12.85
C ASN A 94 -12.46 -18.16 13.30
N GLN A 95 -12.02 -19.40 13.06
CA GLN A 95 -10.64 -19.83 13.33
C GLN A 95 -9.63 -19.05 12.46
N TYR A 96 -9.94 -18.85 11.18
CA TYR A 96 -9.06 -18.11 10.27
C TYR A 96 -8.99 -16.62 10.60
N ILE A 97 -10.12 -16.00 10.99
CA ILE A 97 -10.15 -14.61 11.49
C ILE A 97 -9.26 -14.48 12.73
N SER A 98 -9.48 -15.33 13.74
CA SER A 98 -8.68 -15.30 14.97
C SER A 98 -7.18 -15.47 14.68
N ARG A 99 -6.82 -16.38 13.76
CA ARG A 99 -5.41 -16.56 13.38
C ARG A 99 -4.84 -15.35 12.63
N ALA A 100 -5.62 -14.74 11.74
CA ALA A 100 -5.21 -13.53 11.03
C ALA A 100 -4.99 -12.36 12.00
N GLU A 101 -5.83 -12.21 13.03
CA GLU A 101 -5.65 -11.19 14.08
C GLU A 101 -4.35 -11.41 14.87
N GLU A 102 -4.04 -12.65 15.27
CA GLU A 102 -2.76 -12.98 15.89
C GLU A 102 -1.57 -12.65 14.99
N LEU A 103 -1.64 -13.04 13.71
CA LEU A 103 -0.59 -12.76 12.72
C LEU A 103 -0.38 -11.26 12.51
N LYS A 104 -1.46 -10.46 12.54
CA LYS A 104 -1.36 -9.00 12.46
C LYS A 104 -0.52 -8.41 13.59
N VAL A 105 -0.70 -8.91 14.81
CA VAL A 105 0.13 -8.48 15.97
C VAL A 105 1.59 -8.90 15.77
N LEU A 106 1.85 -10.13 15.33
CA LEU A 106 3.22 -10.61 15.09
C LEU A 106 3.94 -9.80 14.00
N VAL A 107 3.24 -9.46 12.92
CA VAL A 107 3.79 -8.62 11.84
C VAL A 107 4.10 -7.21 12.36
N ALA A 108 3.20 -6.62 13.16
CA ALA A 108 3.44 -5.31 13.76
C ALA A 108 4.69 -5.30 14.66
N LEU A 109 4.82 -6.28 15.56
CA LEU A 109 5.99 -6.40 16.45
C LEU A 109 7.29 -6.63 15.66
N SER A 110 7.27 -7.45 14.61
CA SER A 110 8.43 -7.67 13.74
C SER A 110 8.86 -6.38 13.01
N ASN A 111 7.88 -5.60 12.56
CA ASN A 111 8.14 -4.32 11.90
C ASN A 111 8.74 -3.31 12.89
N GLU A 112 8.19 -3.20 14.10
CA GLU A 112 8.72 -2.35 15.17
C GLU A 112 10.18 -2.71 15.52
N ALA A 113 10.48 -4.00 15.68
CA ALA A 113 11.84 -4.46 15.95
C ALA A 113 12.80 -4.13 14.80
N SER A 114 12.35 -4.30 13.55
CA SER A 114 13.13 -3.97 12.36
C SER A 114 13.40 -2.46 12.25
N LEU A 115 12.40 -1.63 12.57
CA LEU A 115 12.53 -0.17 12.60
C LEU A 115 13.50 0.29 13.68
N ALA A 116 13.41 -0.29 14.89
CA ALA A 116 14.35 0.01 15.98
C ALA A 116 15.78 -0.36 15.61
N GLN A 117 15.99 -1.52 14.97
CA GLN A 117 17.30 -1.95 14.48
C GLN A 117 17.82 -1.01 13.39
N ALA A 118 16.99 -0.62 12.43
CA ALA A 118 17.36 0.32 11.38
C ALA A 118 17.77 1.69 11.96
N LYS A 119 17.02 2.20 12.94
CA LYS A 119 17.36 3.44 13.64
C LYS A 119 18.72 3.34 14.35
N SER A 120 18.96 2.25 15.09
CA SER A 120 20.25 2.01 15.75
C SER A 120 21.41 1.90 14.74
N ALA A 121 21.20 1.24 13.59
CA ALA A 121 22.20 1.15 12.53
C ALA A 121 22.53 2.52 11.92
N ARG A 122 21.51 3.37 11.71
CA ARG A 122 21.68 4.74 11.23
C ARG A 122 22.45 5.61 12.24
N ASP A 123 22.12 5.53 13.52
CA ASP A 123 22.82 6.26 14.58
C ASP A 123 24.30 5.85 14.65
N CYS A 124 24.58 4.54 14.54
CA CYS A 124 25.94 4.03 14.46
C CYS A 124 26.67 4.56 13.21
N LEU A 125 26.01 4.55 12.05
CA LEU A 125 26.59 5.08 10.81
C LEU A 125 26.93 6.58 10.91
N LYS A 126 26.04 7.39 11.52
CA LYS A 126 26.29 8.82 11.77
C LYS A 126 27.48 9.03 12.69
N GLU A 127 27.58 8.26 13.77
CA GLU A 127 28.72 8.33 14.71
C GLU A 127 30.05 8.01 14.00
N MET A 128 30.07 6.97 13.17
CA MET A 128 31.24 6.57 12.37
C MET A 128 31.58 7.54 11.23
N SER A 129 30.73 8.54 10.96
CA SER A 129 30.88 9.47 9.83
C SER A 129 31.29 10.88 10.26
N LYS A 130 31.50 11.13 11.56
CA LYS A 130 31.90 12.44 12.09
C LYS A 130 33.25 12.94 11.53
N ASP A 131 34.12 12.03 11.12
CA ASP A 131 35.40 12.31 10.45
C ASP A 131 35.25 12.73 8.98
N LYS A 132 34.07 12.51 8.37
CA LYS A 132 33.78 12.79 6.96
C LYS A 132 32.57 13.74 6.83
N PRO A 133 32.79 15.06 6.82
CA PRO A 133 31.69 16.04 6.88
C PRO A 133 30.71 15.90 5.71
N ARG A 134 31.19 15.57 4.50
CA ARG A 134 30.32 15.36 3.32
C ARG A 134 29.35 14.19 3.52
N LEU A 135 29.83 13.08 4.09
CA LEU A 135 28.99 11.92 4.41
C LEU A 135 28.00 12.26 5.51
N PHE A 136 28.46 12.92 6.57
CA PHE A 136 27.62 13.32 7.69
C PHE A 136 26.45 14.22 7.23
N VAL A 137 26.74 15.26 6.44
CA VAL A 137 25.71 16.18 5.91
C VAL A 137 24.70 15.44 5.03
N ALA A 138 25.16 14.52 4.17
CA ALA A 138 24.26 13.72 3.33
C ALA A 138 23.34 12.80 4.16
N LEU A 139 23.85 12.22 5.25
CA LEU A 139 23.06 11.41 6.19
C LEU A 139 22.06 12.25 7.00
N GLU A 140 22.42 13.47 7.39
CA GLU A 140 21.50 14.42 8.05
C GLU A 140 20.38 14.83 7.09
N MET A 141 20.70 15.13 5.83
CA MET A 141 19.71 15.44 4.80
C MET A 141 18.74 14.28 4.56
N ALA A 142 19.25 13.05 4.45
CA ALA A 142 18.41 11.85 4.35
C ALA A 142 17.53 11.66 5.59
N SER A 143 18.04 11.95 6.79
CA SER A 143 17.27 11.86 8.03
C SER A 143 16.15 12.91 8.09
N ALA A 144 16.43 14.12 7.60
CA ALA A 144 15.42 15.18 7.50
C ALA A 144 14.30 14.80 6.52
N ALA A 145 14.63 14.19 5.38
CA ALA A 145 13.64 13.67 4.43
C ALA A 145 12.74 12.60 5.05
N VAL A 146 13.33 11.66 5.80
CA VAL A 146 12.61 10.63 6.56
C VAL A 146 11.64 11.26 7.57
N GLU A 147 12.08 12.26 8.32
CA GLU A 147 11.23 12.95 9.29
C GLU A 147 10.09 13.74 8.62
N GLN A 148 10.35 14.32 7.45
CA GLN A 148 9.35 15.08 6.70
C GLN A 148 8.27 14.16 6.10
N GLU A 149 8.66 13.00 5.59
CA GLU A 149 7.74 11.94 5.15
C GLU A 149 6.82 11.50 6.30
N GLU A 150 7.39 11.20 7.47
CA GLU A 150 6.64 10.73 8.64
C GLU A 150 5.66 11.77 9.20
N LYS A 151 5.98 13.06 9.05
CA LYS A 151 5.10 14.18 9.41
C LYS A 151 4.03 14.48 8.36
N GLY A 152 4.03 13.78 7.21
CA GLY A 152 3.12 14.04 6.10
C GLY A 152 3.38 15.37 5.40
N GLY A 153 4.65 15.76 5.29
CA GLY A 153 5.06 16.96 4.55
C GLY A 153 4.78 16.86 3.04
N ASP A 154 5.08 17.94 2.30
CA ASP A 154 4.89 17.95 0.85
C ASP A 154 5.69 16.83 0.17
N SER A 155 5.00 16.00 -0.62
CA SER A 155 5.58 14.82 -1.24
C SER A 155 6.61 15.18 -2.32
N GLY A 156 6.48 16.34 -2.97
CA GLY A 156 7.45 16.84 -3.95
C GLY A 156 8.76 17.26 -3.27
N ASP A 157 8.67 18.16 -2.30
CA ASP A 157 9.84 18.64 -1.52
C ASP A 157 10.59 17.47 -0.86
N THR A 158 9.85 16.51 -0.30
CA THR A 158 10.45 15.34 0.37
C THR A 158 11.17 14.44 -0.62
N LEU A 159 10.62 14.25 -1.83
CA LEU A 159 11.26 13.47 -2.90
C LEU A 159 12.54 14.16 -3.39
N GLU A 160 12.56 15.48 -3.50
CA GLU A 160 13.78 16.23 -3.85
C GLU A 160 14.89 16.01 -2.82
N LEU A 161 14.58 16.09 -1.53
CA LEU A 161 15.54 15.81 -0.46
C LEU A 161 16.09 14.38 -0.53
N TYR A 162 15.22 13.40 -0.84
CA TYR A 162 15.66 12.03 -1.07
C TYR A 162 16.62 11.92 -2.26
N GLN A 163 16.31 12.57 -3.39
CA GLN A 163 17.17 12.54 -4.58
C GLN A 163 18.53 13.19 -4.32
N GLN A 164 18.55 14.36 -3.67
CA GLN A 164 19.78 15.08 -3.34
C GLN A 164 20.66 14.27 -2.38
N SER A 165 20.09 13.75 -1.30
CA SER A 165 20.82 12.94 -0.33
C SER A 165 21.36 11.64 -0.96
N LEU A 166 20.56 10.93 -1.76
CA LEU A 166 21.01 9.73 -2.48
C LEU A 166 22.16 10.02 -3.45
N GLY A 167 22.10 11.13 -4.18
CA GLY A 167 23.17 11.55 -5.09
C GLY A 167 24.51 11.70 -4.36
N GLU A 168 24.50 12.41 -3.23
CA GLU A 168 25.70 12.58 -2.40
C GLU A 168 26.18 11.27 -1.76
N LEU A 169 25.26 10.45 -1.22
CA LEU A 169 25.59 9.16 -0.59
C LEU A 169 26.20 8.17 -1.58
N LEU A 170 25.70 8.11 -2.82
CA LEU A 170 26.24 7.25 -3.88
C LEU A 170 27.66 7.67 -4.29
N LEU A 171 27.93 8.98 -4.37
CA LEU A 171 29.27 9.50 -4.63
C LEU A 171 30.25 9.12 -3.51
N VAL A 172 29.82 9.23 -2.24
CA VAL A 172 30.65 8.83 -1.10
C VAL A 172 30.89 7.32 -1.07
N LEU A 173 29.86 6.52 -1.36
CA LEU A 173 29.94 5.05 -1.38
C LEU A 173 31.03 4.55 -2.36
N ALA A 174 31.18 5.21 -3.52
CA ALA A 174 32.20 4.85 -4.51
C ALA A 174 33.64 5.02 -3.98
N ALA A 175 33.86 6.01 -3.11
CA ALA A 175 35.16 6.31 -2.50
C ALA A 175 35.36 5.64 -1.12
N GLU A 176 34.36 4.92 -0.61
CA GLU A 176 34.42 4.34 0.73
C GLU A 176 35.23 3.03 0.76
N PRO A 177 36.26 2.91 1.62
CA PRO A 177 37.00 1.66 1.79
C PRO A 177 36.11 0.52 2.27
N GLN A 178 36.53 -0.72 2.03
CA GLN A 178 35.84 -1.89 2.58
C GLN A 178 35.87 -1.86 4.10
N GLY A 179 34.74 -2.16 4.74
CA GLY A 179 34.61 -2.17 6.19
C GLY A 179 33.18 -1.92 6.65
N LYS A 180 32.99 -1.88 7.96
CA LYS A 180 31.64 -1.82 8.56
C LYS A 180 30.85 -0.59 8.14
N ARG A 181 31.49 0.58 8.06
CA ARG A 181 30.86 1.83 7.62
C ARG A 181 30.30 1.72 6.20
N ARG A 182 31.02 1.06 5.28
CA ARG A 182 30.57 0.85 3.90
C ARG A 182 29.36 -0.07 3.83
N GLU A 183 29.34 -1.14 4.63
CA GLU A 183 28.17 -2.04 4.71
C GLU A 183 26.93 -1.29 5.20
N LEU A 184 27.07 -0.52 6.28
CA LEU A 184 25.99 0.28 6.85
C LEU A 184 25.52 1.35 5.86
N LEU A 185 26.45 2.05 5.20
CA LEU A 185 26.14 3.05 4.17
C LEU A 185 25.37 2.43 3.00
N HIS A 186 25.81 1.27 2.51
CA HIS A 186 25.13 0.57 1.43
C HIS A 186 23.71 0.12 1.84
N ALA A 187 23.55 -0.38 3.08
CA ALA A 187 22.24 -0.74 3.61
C ALA A 187 21.31 0.48 3.76
N GLU A 188 21.85 1.60 4.24
CA GLU A 188 21.11 2.86 4.39
C GLU A 188 20.67 3.42 3.02
N ILE A 189 21.57 3.47 2.03
CA ILE A 189 21.24 3.88 0.66
C ILE A 189 20.10 3.01 0.10
N LYS A 190 20.19 1.69 0.25
CA LYS A 190 19.12 0.78 -0.21
C LYS A 190 17.79 1.05 0.48
N SER A 191 17.81 1.36 1.78
CA SER A 191 16.61 1.72 2.53
C SER A 191 16.00 3.04 2.04
N ILE A 192 16.84 4.07 1.81
CA ILE A 192 16.39 5.39 1.34
C ILE A 192 15.84 5.29 -0.08
N MET A 193 16.49 4.54 -0.98
CA MET A 193 15.99 4.30 -2.34
C MET A 193 14.59 3.68 -2.32
N LYS A 194 14.37 2.66 -1.49
CA LYS A 194 13.06 2.00 -1.37
C LYS A 194 11.97 2.98 -0.89
N ARG A 195 12.29 3.88 0.06
CA ARG A 195 11.35 4.91 0.53
C ARG A 195 11.04 5.93 -0.58
N ALA A 196 12.06 6.41 -1.29
CA ALA A 196 11.89 7.35 -2.40
C ALA A 196 11.08 6.75 -3.56
N GLU A 197 11.29 5.48 -3.90
CA GLU A 197 10.52 4.75 -4.90
C GLU A 197 9.04 4.64 -4.50
N GLY A 198 8.76 4.25 -3.26
CA GLY A 198 7.38 4.17 -2.75
C GLY A 198 6.67 5.52 -2.74
N MET A 199 7.37 6.60 -2.37
CA MET A 199 6.84 7.96 -2.43
C MET A 199 6.51 8.38 -3.87
N LYS A 200 7.38 8.05 -4.83
CA LYS A 200 7.16 8.32 -6.25
C LYS A 200 5.94 7.55 -6.80
N GLU A 201 5.74 6.31 -6.39
CA GLU A 201 4.56 5.51 -6.76
C GLU A 201 3.27 6.14 -6.21
N GLN A 202 3.26 6.58 -4.95
CA GLN A 202 2.11 7.27 -4.35
C GLN A 202 1.77 8.58 -5.07
N LEU A 203 2.80 9.37 -5.42
CA LEU A 203 2.62 10.59 -6.22
C LEU A 203 2.01 10.29 -7.58
N LYS A 204 2.54 9.29 -8.29
CA LYS A 204 2.01 8.88 -9.61
C LYS A 204 0.54 8.44 -9.53
N ILE A 205 0.18 7.66 -8.50
CA ILE A 205 -1.22 7.26 -8.28
C ILE A 205 -2.08 8.51 -8.04
N ARG A 206 -1.63 9.45 -7.20
CA ARG A 206 -2.37 10.68 -6.91
C ARG A 206 -2.52 11.58 -8.14
N GLU A 207 -1.49 11.72 -8.96
CA GLU A 207 -1.54 12.47 -10.22
C GLU A 207 -2.55 11.83 -11.19
N SER A 208 -2.52 10.50 -11.35
CA SER A 208 -3.49 9.81 -12.21
C SER A 208 -4.94 9.99 -11.73
N LEU A 209 -5.17 10.00 -10.40
CA LEU A 209 -6.48 10.29 -9.84
C LEU A 209 -6.91 11.74 -10.08
N ASN A 210 -5.98 12.70 -9.96
CA ASN A 210 -6.25 14.11 -10.23
C ASN A 210 -6.50 14.40 -11.72
N GLU A 211 -5.81 13.70 -12.64
CA GLU A 211 -6.05 13.82 -14.08
C GLU A 211 -7.44 13.34 -14.47
N VAL A 212 -7.92 12.22 -13.91
CA VAL A 212 -9.30 11.75 -14.11
C VAL A 212 -10.31 12.82 -13.66
N VAL A 213 -10.11 13.41 -12.47
CA VAL A 213 -10.99 14.48 -11.95
C VAL A 213 -10.90 15.77 -12.77
N SER A 214 -9.73 16.09 -13.34
CA SER A 214 -9.53 17.33 -14.11
C SER A 214 -10.13 17.23 -15.52
N VAL A 215 -10.07 16.05 -16.16
CA VAL A 215 -10.74 15.80 -17.45
C VAL A 215 -12.26 15.89 -17.29
N GLU A 216 -12.82 15.41 -16.17
CA GLU A 216 -14.23 15.59 -15.83
C GLU A 216 -14.59 17.07 -15.60
N GLY A 217 -13.73 17.83 -14.91
CA GLY A 217 -13.94 19.25 -14.66
C GLY A 217 -13.86 20.15 -15.91
N ASP A 218 -12.93 19.86 -16.82
CA ASP A 218 -12.78 20.62 -18.07
C ASP A 218 -13.90 20.31 -19.07
N ALA A 219 -14.37 19.05 -19.15
CA ALA A 219 -15.53 18.68 -19.96
C ALA A 219 -16.81 19.40 -19.50
N LEU A 220 -17.00 19.56 -18.19
CA LEU A 220 -18.07 20.36 -17.61
C LEU A 220 -17.93 21.85 -17.96
N SER A 221 -16.70 22.39 -17.96
CA SER A 221 -16.45 23.81 -18.25
C SER A 221 -16.61 24.19 -19.73
N GLU A 222 -16.26 23.28 -20.66
CA GLU A 222 -16.46 23.47 -22.10
C GLU A 222 -17.94 23.37 -22.49
N SER A 223 -18.69 22.47 -21.84
CA SER A 223 -20.15 22.34 -22.03
C SER A 223 -20.91 23.61 -21.64
N VAL A 224 -20.52 24.25 -20.52
CA VAL A 224 -21.12 25.52 -20.06
C VAL A 224 -20.74 26.71 -20.94
N ARG A 225 -19.54 26.71 -21.54
CA ARG A 225 -19.12 27.77 -22.48
C ARG A 225 -19.83 27.67 -23.84
N SER A 226 -20.12 26.45 -24.32
CA SER A 226 -20.84 26.25 -25.59
C SER A 226 -22.31 26.67 -25.51
N THR A 227 -22.92 26.70 -24.32
CA THR A 227 -24.34 27.08 -24.13
C THR A 227 -24.56 28.59 -23.99
N CYS A 228 -23.50 29.39 -23.79
CA CYS A 228 -23.59 30.84 -23.56
C CYS A 228 -23.28 31.72 -24.80
N SER A 229 -23.11 31.15 -25.99
CA SER A 229 -22.74 31.89 -27.22
C SER A 229 -23.79 31.84 -28.35
N LEU A 230 -25.00 31.34 -28.07
CA LEU A 230 -26.13 31.41 -28.99
C LEU A 230 -27.15 32.43 -28.45
N GLN A 231 -27.00 33.69 -28.82
CA GLN A 231 -27.99 34.75 -28.62
C GLN A 231 -28.29 35.42 -29.96
#